data_AF-W7SCT0-F1
#
_entry.id   AF-W7SCT0-F1
#
_cell.length_a   1.000
_cell.length_b   1.000
_cell.length_c   1.000
_cell.angle_alpha   90.00
_cell.angle_beta   90.00
_cell.angle_gamma   90.00
#
_symmetry.space_group_name_H-M   'P 1'
#
loop_
_entity.id
_entity.type
_entity.pdbx_description
1 polymer ?
#
loop_
_entity_poly.entity_id
_entity_poly.type
_entity_poly.pdbx_seq_one_letter_code
_entity_poly.pdbx_strand_id
1 'polypeptide(L)'
;MIWYIARGAGVMALLMLTVSVTLGIATRQGKTLAGLPRFAVATVHRNASLIGLGLVLTHVLTLLFDSYANLNPIDLLVPFVGSYRTFWLGLGTLAFDLLLIVLITSLNRARLGLRTWRAVHWTAYAIWPIALAHGLGTGTDATQLWMGVLAVGCATAVATAATWRFVT
;
A
#
# COMPACT_ATOMS: atom_id res chain seq x y z
N MET A 1 -12.77 18.08 -10.25
CA MET A 1 -11.30 18.21 -10.08
C MET A 1 -10.78 17.34 -8.93
N ILE A 2 -11.34 17.45 -7.72
CA ILE A 2 -10.97 16.63 -6.54
C ILE A 2 -11.03 15.13 -6.82
N TRP A 3 -12.06 14.66 -7.53
CA TRP A 3 -12.20 13.26 -7.93
C TRP A 3 -11.01 12.71 -8.76
N TYR A 4 -10.49 13.48 -9.72
CA TYR A 4 -9.34 13.05 -10.53
C TYR A 4 -8.05 12.97 -9.69
N ILE A 5 -7.91 13.87 -8.70
CA ILE A 5 -6.79 13.84 -7.76
C ILE A 5 -6.86 12.59 -6.89
N ALA A 6 -8.04 12.29 -6.32
CA ALA A 6 -8.27 11.08 -5.53
C ALA A 6 -7.89 9.83 -6.33
N ARG A 7 -8.39 9.72 -7.55
CA ARG A 7 -8.14 8.59 -8.45
C ARG A 7 -6.67 8.45 -8.82
N GLY A 8 -6.01 9.54 -9.24
CA GLY A 8 -4.59 9.54 -9.58
C GLY A 8 -3.71 9.19 -8.38
N ALA A 9 -4.02 9.74 -7.21
CA ALA A 9 -3.31 9.46 -5.96
C ALA A 9 -3.43 7.98 -5.56
N GLY A 10 -4.61 7.37 -5.71
CA GLY A 10 -4.83 5.95 -5.41
C GLY A 10 -4.00 5.02 -6.30
N VAL A 11 -3.98 5.28 -7.62
CA VAL A 11 -3.17 4.48 -8.57
C VAL A 11 -1.67 4.64 -8.30
N MET A 12 -1.21 5.87 -8.08
CA MET A 12 0.21 6.12 -7.78
C MET A 12 0.61 5.54 -6.41
N ALA A 13 -0.28 5.56 -5.42
CA ALA A 13 -0.07 4.91 -4.14
C ALA A 13 0.16 3.40 -4.31
N LEU A 14 -0.67 2.73 -5.11
CA LEU A 14 -0.50 1.30 -5.42
C LEU A 14 0.87 1.01 -6.06
N LEU A 15 1.32 1.85 -7.00
CA LEU A 15 2.65 1.71 -7.61
C LEU A 15 3.76 1.87 -6.57
N MET A 16 3.68 2.88 -5.69
CA MET A 16 4.68 3.10 -4.64
C MET A 16 4.69 1.97 -3.59
N LEU A 17 3.52 1.45 -3.22
CA LEU A 17 3.40 0.27 -2.36
C LEU A 17 3.99 -0.98 -3.02
N THR A 18 3.79 -1.14 -4.33
CA THR A 18 4.38 -2.23 -5.13
C THR A 18 5.91 -2.15 -5.10
N VAL A 19 6.49 -0.97 -5.33
CA VAL A 19 7.94 -0.77 -5.24
C VAL A 19 8.43 -1.07 -3.82
N SER A 20 7.76 -0.54 -2.80
CA SER A 20 8.12 -0.76 -1.40
C SER A 20 8.15 -2.24 -1.05
N VAL A 21 7.07 -2.99 -1.34
CA VAL A 21 6.98 -4.41 -0.98
C VAL A 21 7.97 -5.26 -1.77
N THR A 22 8.17 -4.97 -3.06
CA THR A 22 9.14 -5.68 -3.92
C THR A 22 10.56 -5.54 -3.36
N LEU A 23 10.97 -4.31 -3.00
CA LEU A 23 12.28 -4.07 -2.40
C LEU A 23 12.40 -4.67 -0.99
N GLY A 24 11.31 -4.66 -0.21
CA GLY A 24 11.26 -5.28 1.13
C GLY A 24 11.39 -6.81 1.07
N ILE A 25 10.82 -7.46 0.05
CA ILE A 25 11.02 -8.89 -0.21
C ILE A 25 12.47 -9.16 -0.61
N ALA A 26 12.99 -8.39 -1.56
CA ALA A 26 14.30 -8.59 -2.16
C ALA A 26 15.47 -8.43 -1.15
N THR A 27 15.35 -7.49 -0.20
CA THR A 27 16.46 -7.15 0.71
C THR A 27 16.55 -8.02 1.97
N ARG A 28 15.55 -8.86 2.24
CA ARG A 28 15.44 -9.63 3.50
C ARG A 28 16.59 -10.61 3.74
N GLN A 29 17.24 -11.12 2.69
CA GLN A 29 18.38 -12.06 2.81
C GLN A 29 19.74 -11.37 2.90
N GLY A 30 19.80 -10.04 2.81
CA GLY A 30 21.08 -9.30 2.75
C GLY A 30 21.86 -9.48 1.45
N LYS A 31 21.33 -10.19 0.45
CA LYS A 31 21.93 -10.20 -0.90
C LYS A 31 21.83 -8.80 -1.51
N THR A 32 22.85 -8.39 -2.28
CA THR A 32 22.82 -7.13 -3.02
C THR A 32 21.86 -7.28 -4.20
N LEU A 33 20.92 -6.34 -4.34
CA LEU A 33 20.00 -6.35 -5.47
C LEU A 33 20.72 -5.75 -6.67
N ALA A 34 20.99 -6.56 -7.70
CA ALA A 34 21.61 -6.11 -8.96
C ALA A 34 22.90 -5.27 -8.78
N GLY A 35 23.74 -5.62 -7.80
CA GLY A 35 24.98 -4.89 -7.50
C GLY A 35 24.79 -3.56 -6.74
N LEU A 36 23.56 -3.17 -6.41
CA LEU A 36 23.29 -1.98 -5.63
C LEU A 36 23.67 -2.17 -4.15
N PRO A 37 24.21 -1.12 -3.50
CA PRO A 37 24.53 -1.18 -2.08
C PRO A 37 23.24 -1.24 -1.25
N ARG A 38 23.27 -1.98 -0.13
CA ARG A 38 22.10 -2.19 0.74
C ARG A 38 21.46 -0.89 1.21
N PHE A 39 22.25 0.15 1.46
CA PHE A 39 21.75 1.45 1.90
C PHE A 39 20.88 2.12 0.81
N ALA A 40 21.26 2.00 -0.48
CA ALA A 40 20.50 2.61 -1.57
C ALA A 40 19.13 1.97 -1.67
N VAL A 41 19.06 0.64 -1.61
CA VAL A 41 17.78 -0.09 -1.65
C VAL A 41 16.91 0.24 -0.42
N ALA A 42 17.51 0.32 0.77
CA ALA A 42 16.80 0.72 1.99
C ALA A 42 16.25 2.16 1.89
N THR A 43 17.00 3.08 1.31
CA THR A 43 16.56 4.46 1.05
C THR A 43 15.39 4.50 0.08
N VAL A 44 15.46 3.76 -1.03
CA VAL A 44 14.37 3.70 -2.01
C VAL A 44 13.12 3.07 -1.40
N HIS A 45 13.24 1.96 -0.65
CA HIS A 45 12.13 1.35 0.07
C HIS A 45 11.47 2.35 1.04
N ARG A 46 12.27 3.07 1.83
CA ARG A 46 11.76 4.09 2.76
C ARG A 46 11.06 5.22 2.01
N ASN A 47 11.68 5.76 0.96
CA ASN A 47 11.10 6.87 0.20
C ASN A 47 9.80 6.45 -0.49
N ALA A 48 9.78 5.29 -1.16
CA ALA A 48 8.57 4.73 -1.76
C ALA A 48 7.46 4.54 -0.72
N SER A 49 7.79 4.05 0.47
CA SER A 49 6.80 3.88 1.55
C SER A 49 6.22 5.21 2.04
N LEU A 50 7.07 6.23 2.21
CA LEU A 50 6.63 7.56 2.67
C LEU A 50 5.83 8.31 1.59
N ILE A 51 6.26 8.22 0.33
CA ILE A 51 5.52 8.79 -0.81
C ILE A 51 4.18 8.06 -0.97
N GLY A 52 4.17 6.73 -0.90
CA GLY A 52 2.96 5.92 -0.93
C GLY A 52 1.97 6.32 0.17
N LEU A 53 2.45 6.49 1.39
CA LEU A 53 1.62 7.00 2.50
C LEU A 53 1.05 8.40 2.20
N GLY A 54 1.87 9.34 1.73
CA GLY A 54 1.40 10.69 1.37
C GLY A 54 0.33 10.67 0.27
N LEU A 55 0.47 9.76 -0.70
CA LEU A 55 -0.51 9.56 -1.77
C LEU A 55 -1.80 8.92 -1.22
N VAL A 56 -1.72 7.94 -0.31
CA VAL A 56 -2.91 7.38 0.36
C VAL A 56 -3.63 8.44 1.18
N LEU A 57 -2.90 9.27 1.93
CA LEU A 57 -3.51 10.38 2.67
C LEU A 57 -4.20 11.36 1.73
N THR A 58 -3.56 11.70 0.61
CA THR A 58 -4.16 12.56 -0.41
C THR A 58 -5.43 11.91 -0.98
N HIS A 59 -5.38 10.62 -1.32
CA HIS A 59 -6.52 9.85 -1.81
C HIS A 59 -7.70 9.86 -0.83
N VAL A 60 -7.47 9.53 0.44
CA VAL A 60 -8.52 9.47 1.47
C VAL A 60 -9.07 10.86 1.80
N LEU A 61 -8.21 11.86 2.01
CA LEU A 61 -8.63 13.21 2.34
C LEU A 61 -9.43 13.85 1.20
N THR A 62 -8.99 13.66 -0.04
CA THR A 62 -9.75 14.18 -1.19
C THR A 62 -11.12 13.52 -1.32
N LEU A 63 -11.25 12.22 -1.06
CA LEU A 63 -12.55 11.54 -1.02
C LEU A 63 -13.43 12.01 0.15
N LEU A 64 -12.85 12.32 1.32
CA LEU A 64 -13.61 12.83 2.47
C LEU A 64 -14.25 14.20 2.18
N PHE A 65 -13.57 15.05 1.41
CA PHE A 65 -14.08 16.36 1.00
C PHE A 65 -14.81 16.33 -0.36
N ASP A 66 -14.97 15.15 -0.98
CA ASP A 66 -15.72 15.01 -2.22
C ASP A 66 -17.22 14.84 -1.91
N SER A 67 -18.02 15.83 -2.34
CA SER A 67 -19.48 15.82 -2.18
C SER A 67 -20.16 14.67 -2.93
N TYR A 68 -19.49 14.05 -3.90
CA TYR A 68 -19.98 12.85 -4.57
C TYR A 68 -19.76 11.57 -3.77
N ALA A 69 -18.73 11.53 -2.92
CA ALA A 69 -18.38 10.33 -2.17
C ALA A 69 -19.21 10.17 -0.89
N ASN A 70 -19.68 11.26 -0.27
CA ASN A 70 -20.49 11.28 0.97
C ASN A 70 -20.00 10.28 2.05
N LEU A 71 -18.68 10.22 2.25
CA LEU A 71 -18.08 9.35 3.25
C LEU A 71 -18.35 9.91 4.64
N ASN A 72 -18.77 9.04 5.56
CA ASN A 72 -18.81 9.41 6.96
C ASN A 72 -17.39 9.29 7.54
N PRO A 73 -16.97 10.20 8.44
CA PRO A 73 -15.66 10.09 9.09
C PRO A 73 -15.41 8.76 9.81
N ILE A 74 -16.47 8.08 10.26
CA ILE A 74 -16.38 6.74 10.87
C ILE A 74 -15.88 5.68 9.88
N ASP A 75 -16.18 5.84 8.59
CA ASP A 75 -15.78 4.90 7.52
C ASP A 75 -14.25 4.91 7.30
N LEU A 76 -13.56 5.97 7.75
CA LEU A 76 -12.10 6.09 7.69
C LEU A 76 -11.39 5.37 8.84
N LEU A 77 -12.12 5.00 9.90
CA LEU A 77 -11.54 4.46 11.13
C LEU A 77 -11.99 3.04 11.43
N VAL A 78 -13.18 2.66 10.97
CA VAL A 78 -13.76 1.34 11.24
C VAL A 78 -14.07 0.66 9.92
N PRO A 79 -13.30 -0.38 9.54
CA PRO A 79 -13.54 -1.07 8.29
C PRO A 79 -14.91 -1.79 8.33
N PHE A 80 -15.57 -1.85 7.17
CA PHE A 80 -16.82 -2.59 6.93
C PHE A 80 -18.08 -2.05 7.64
N VAL A 81 -18.08 -0.80 8.13
CA VAL A 81 -19.27 -0.16 8.73
C VAL A 81 -20.09 0.66 7.72
N GLY A 82 -19.44 1.18 6.67
CA GLY A 82 -20.10 2.00 5.65
C GLY A 82 -21.15 1.23 4.84
N SER A 83 -22.22 1.92 4.45
CA SER A 83 -23.35 1.34 3.68
C SER A 83 -23.08 1.19 2.18
N TYR A 84 -22.14 1.96 1.63
CA TYR A 84 -21.77 1.89 0.22
C TYR A 84 -20.64 0.89 -0.02
N ARG A 85 -20.86 -0.12 -0.88
CA ARG A 85 -19.84 -1.13 -1.28
C ARG A 85 -18.98 -1.61 -0.09
N THR A 86 -19.64 -1.95 1.01
CA THR A 86 -19.08 -2.18 2.36
C THR A 86 -17.81 -3.00 2.36
N PHE A 87 -17.80 -4.12 1.63
CA PHE A 87 -16.64 -5.00 1.54
C PHE A 87 -15.43 -4.30 0.93
N TRP A 88 -15.59 -3.69 -0.25
CA TRP A 88 -14.48 -3.08 -0.96
C TRP A 88 -13.97 -1.81 -0.27
N LEU A 89 -14.86 -0.95 0.22
CA LEU A 89 -14.46 0.19 1.03
C LEU A 89 -13.75 -0.24 2.32
N GLY A 90 -14.28 -1.24 3.01
CA GLY A 90 -13.67 -1.77 4.24
C GLY A 90 -12.27 -2.32 4.03
N LEU A 91 -11.95 -2.89 2.87
CA LEU A 91 -10.57 -3.25 2.52
C LEU A 91 -9.66 -2.03 2.40
N GLY A 92 -10.16 -0.92 1.85
CA GLY A 92 -9.43 0.35 1.77
C GLY A 92 -9.11 0.90 3.17
N THR A 93 -10.12 0.96 4.04
CA THR A 93 -9.96 1.36 5.45
C THR A 93 -8.98 0.43 6.19
N LEU A 94 -9.13 -0.89 6.05
CA LEU A 94 -8.23 -1.86 6.68
C LEU A 94 -6.78 -1.70 6.20
N ALA A 95 -6.56 -1.49 4.90
CA ALA A 95 -5.22 -1.25 4.37
C ALA A 95 -4.62 0.05 4.91
N PHE A 96 -5.42 1.11 5.03
CA PHE A 96 -5.01 2.38 5.62
C PHE A 96 -4.62 2.23 7.10
N ASP A 97 -5.45 1.56 7.90
CA ASP A 97 -5.21 1.33 9.33
C ASP A 97 -3.92 0.53 9.55
N LEU A 98 -3.75 -0.57 8.80
CA LEU A 98 -2.52 -1.37 8.86
C LEU A 98 -1.29 -0.55 8.45
N LEU A 99 -1.41 0.30 7.44
CA LEU A 99 -0.31 1.18 7.00
C LEU A 99 0.07 2.17 8.11
N LEU A 100 -0.92 2.75 8.78
CA LEU A 100 -0.72 3.65 9.90
C LEU A 100 -0.05 2.94 11.09
N ILE A 101 -0.50 1.73 11.44
CA ILE A 101 0.11 0.89 12.48
C ILE A 101 1.58 0.59 12.14
N VAL A 102 1.87 0.19 10.90
CA VAL A 102 3.24 -0.10 10.44
C VAL A 102 4.11 1.16 10.49
N LEU A 103 3.58 2.33 10.10
CA LEU A 103 4.29 3.60 10.19
C LEU A 103 4.64 3.94 11.65
N ILE A 104 3.64 3.98 12.53
CA ILE A 104 3.81 4.37 13.93
C ILE A 104 4.81 3.43 14.62
N THR A 105 4.68 2.12 14.42
CA THR A 105 5.62 1.16 15.00
C THR A 105 7.02 1.26 14.40
N SER A 106 7.15 1.60 13.11
CA SER A 106 8.46 1.80 12.46
C SER A 106 9.18 3.06 12.94
N LEU A 107 8.44 4.15 13.21
CA LEU A 107 8.99 5.36 13.83
C LEU A 107 9.44 5.09 15.28
N ASN A 108 8.70 4.24 16.00
CA ASN A 108 8.96 3.89 17.39
C ASN A 108 9.85 2.64 17.57
N ARG A 109 10.51 2.16 16.50
CA ARG A 109 11.27 0.90 16.52
C ARG A 109 12.32 0.81 17.62
N ALA A 110 12.93 1.94 18.00
CA ALA A 110 13.97 2.01 19.03
C ALA A 110 13.41 1.71 20.43
N ARG A 111 12.13 2.01 20.68
CA ARG A 111 11.45 1.79 21.97
C ARG A 111 10.79 0.40 22.03
N LEU A 112 10.22 -0.07 20.93
CA LEU A 112 9.46 -1.33 20.86
C LEU A 112 10.36 -2.59 20.80
N GLY A 113 11.63 -2.42 20.45
CA GLY A 113 12.55 -3.52 20.19
C GLY A 113 12.31 -4.21 18.85
N LEU A 114 13.35 -4.85 18.33
CA LEU A 114 13.36 -5.40 16.97
C LEU A 114 12.32 -6.51 16.76
N ARG A 115 12.04 -7.33 17.78
CA ARG A 115 11.11 -8.46 17.69
C ARG A 115 9.68 -7.98 17.48
N THR A 116 9.19 -7.10 18.35
CA THR A 116 7.85 -6.53 18.30
C THR A 116 7.64 -5.73 17.01
N TRP A 117 8.59 -4.86 16.67
CA TRP A 117 8.55 -4.12 15.42
C TRP A 117 8.46 -5.05 14.21
N ARG A 118 9.28 -6.11 14.16
CA ARG A 118 9.28 -7.04 13.04
C ARG A 118 7.97 -7.82 12.92
N ALA A 119 7.37 -8.23 14.04
CA ALA A 119 6.08 -8.90 14.06
C ALA A 119 4.97 -8.01 13.45
N VAL A 120 4.91 -6.74 13.86
CA VAL A 120 3.96 -5.78 13.30
C VAL A 120 4.28 -5.47 11.84
N HIS A 121 5.55 -5.25 11.50
CA HIS A 121 5.96 -4.90 10.15
C HIS A 121 5.67 -6.02 9.12
N TRP A 122 5.52 -7.29 9.55
CA TRP A 122 5.07 -8.36 8.65
C TRP A 122 3.66 -8.16 8.11
N THR A 123 2.80 -7.42 8.82
CA THR A 123 1.47 -7.07 8.30
C THR A 123 1.55 -6.25 7.01
N ALA A 124 2.68 -5.58 6.73
CA ALA A 124 2.92 -4.87 5.48
C ALA A 124 2.81 -5.77 4.23
N TYR A 125 3.08 -7.07 4.36
CA TYR A 125 2.87 -8.03 3.26
C TYR A 125 1.39 -8.21 2.90
N ALA A 126 0.47 -8.00 3.86
CA ALA A 126 -0.97 -8.06 3.63
C ALA A 126 -1.56 -6.74 3.11
N ILE A 127 -0.93 -5.60 3.42
CA ILE A 127 -1.40 -4.28 2.98
C ILE A 127 -1.50 -4.20 1.45
N TRP A 128 -0.43 -4.62 0.74
CA TRP A 128 -0.39 -4.53 -0.72
C TRP A 128 -1.51 -5.31 -1.43
N PRO A 129 -1.75 -6.61 -1.17
CA PRO A 129 -2.83 -7.33 -1.83
C PRO A 129 -4.22 -6.81 -1.43
N ILE A 130 -4.41 -6.34 -0.19
CA ILE A 130 -5.67 -5.71 0.25
C ILE A 130 -5.91 -4.41 -0.52
N ALA A 131 -4.90 -3.56 -0.66
CA ALA A 131 -5.00 -2.30 -1.41
C ALA A 131 -5.26 -2.54 -2.91
N LEU A 132 -4.62 -3.54 -3.50
CA LEU A 132 -4.88 -3.95 -4.89
C LEU A 132 -6.33 -4.41 -5.06
N ALA A 133 -6.81 -5.29 -4.18
CA ALA A 133 -8.18 -5.79 -4.19
C ALA A 133 -9.20 -4.65 -4.04
N HIS A 134 -8.99 -3.75 -3.07
CA HIS A 134 -9.78 -2.53 -2.88
C HIS A 134 -9.86 -1.69 -4.17
N GLY A 135 -8.71 -1.42 -4.79
CA GLY A 135 -8.63 -0.62 -6.02
C GLY A 135 -9.40 -1.25 -7.18
N LEU A 136 -9.33 -2.57 -7.34
CA LEU A 136 -10.06 -3.31 -8.39
C LEU A 136 -11.55 -3.46 -8.10
N GLY A 137 -11.96 -3.52 -6.84
CA GLY A 137 -13.37 -3.72 -6.50
C GLY A 137 -14.19 -2.44 -6.33
N THR A 138 -13.52 -1.33 -6.01
CA THR A 138 -14.17 -0.02 -5.81
C THR A 138 -13.90 0.94 -6.97
N GLY A 139 -12.77 0.80 -7.66
CA GLY A 139 -12.33 1.72 -8.71
C GLY A 139 -13.26 1.70 -9.92
N THR A 140 -13.65 2.89 -10.37
CA THR A 140 -14.43 3.06 -11.61
C THR A 140 -13.66 2.61 -12.86
N ASP A 141 -12.34 2.44 -12.75
CA ASP A 141 -11.47 1.99 -13.82
C ASP A 141 -11.15 0.50 -13.81
N ALA A 142 -11.73 -0.27 -12.89
CA ALA A 142 -11.42 -1.68 -12.75
C ALA A 142 -11.60 -2.48 -14.06
N THR A 143 -12.52 -2.06 -14.92
CA THR A 143 -12.80 -2.68 -16.22
C THR A 143 -11.97 -2.11 -17.37
N GLN A 144 -11.18 -1.06 -17.12
CA GLN A 144 -10.35 -0.43 -18.13
C GLN A 144 -9.08 -1.24 -18.35
N LEU A 145 -8.72 -1.45 -19.62
CA LEU A 145 -7.56 -2.25 -20.00
C LEU A 145 -6.27 -1.76 -19.34
N TRP A 146 -6.06 -0.44 -19.28
CA TRP A 146 -4.86 0.14 -18.67
C TRP A 146 -4.73 -0.20 -17.17
N MET A 147 -5.84 -0.25 -16.44
CA MET A 147 -5.85 -0.59 -15.02
C MET A 147 -5.57 -2.08 -14.82
N GLY A 148 -6.13 -2.93 -15.68
CA GLY A 148 -5.84 -4.36 -15.70
C GLY A 148 -4.35 -4.65 -15.97
N VAL A 149 -3.76 -3.99 -16.98
CA VAL A 149 -2.33 -4.10 -17.30
C VAL A 149 -1.46 -3.64 -16.13
N LEU A 150 -1.82 -2.53 -15.47
CA LEU A 150 -1.11 -2.03 -14.29
C LEU A 150 -1.19 -3.04 -13.13
N ALA A 151 -2.38 -3.55 -12.83
CA ALA A 151 -2.59 -4.53 -11.76
C ALA A 151 -1.77 -5.82 -11.99
N VAL A 152 -1.78 -6.35 -13.22
CA VAL A 152 -0.97 -7.51 -13.60
C VAL A 152 0.52 -7.19 -13.53
N GLY A 153 0.95 -6.01 -13.98
CA GLY A 153 2.34 -5.55 -13.85
C GLY A 153 2.81 -5.48 -12.39
N CYS A 154 1.98 -4.93 -11.51
CA CYS A 154 2.25 -4.90 -10.07
C CYS A 154 2.34 -6.32 -9.49
N ALA A 155 1.38 -7.18 -9.82
CA ALA A 155 1.35 -8.56 -9.31
C ALA A 155 2.54 -9.39 -9.78
N THR A 156 2.92 -9.26 -11.05
CA THR A 156 4.09 -9.96 -11.62
C THR A 156 5.40 -9.47 -11.00
N ALA A 157 5.56 -8.16 -10.74
CA ALA A 157 6.72 -7.63 -10.03
C ALA A 157 6.87 -8.22 -8.62
N VAL A 158 5.79 -8.22 -7.83
CA VAL A 158 5.79 -8.78 -6.48
C VAL A 158 6.01 -10.29 -6.50
N ALA A 159 5.35 -11.01 -7.40
CA ALA A 159 5.52 -12.46 -7.55
C ALA A 159 6.96 -12.82 -7.93
N THR A 160 7.58 -12.06 -8.85
CA THR A 160 8.98 -12.28 -9.25
C THR A 160 9.95 -12.07 -8.08
N ALA A 161 9.73 -11.02 -7.27
CA ALA A 161 10.55 -10.83 -6.07
C ALA A 161 10.33 -11.96 -5.04
N ALA A 162 9.10 -12.43 -4.90
CA ALA A 162 8.77 -13.54 -4.00
C ALA A 162 9.40 -14.86 -4.47
N THR A 163 9.30 -15.21 -5.75
CA THR A 163 9.90 -16.43 -6.31
C THR A 163 11.42 -16.39 -6.23
N TRP A 164 12.05 -15.27 -6.59
CA TRP A 164 13.49 -15.07 -6.43
C TRP A 164 13.96 -15.29 -4.99
N ARG A 165 13.14 -14.85 -4.01
CA ARG A 165 13.40 -15.08 -2.59
C ARG A 165 13.31 -16.56 -2.17
N PHE A 166 12.44 -17.36 -2.78
CA PHE A 166 12.28 -18.77 -2.40
C PHE A 166 13.26 -19.70 -3.13
N VAL A 167 13.74 -19.28 -4.30
CA VAL A 167 14.66 -20.09 -5.13
C VAL A 167 16.13 -19.82 -4.81
N THR A 168 16.46 -18.72 -4.13
CA THR A 168 17.85 -18.37 -3.74
C THR A 168 18.08 -18.42 -2.24
#